data_AF-A0A251TW19-F1
#
_entry.id   AF-A0A251TW19-F1
#
_cell.length_a   1.000
_cell.length_b   1.000
_cell.length_c   1.000
_cell.angle_alpha   90.00
_cell.angle_beta   90.00
_cell.angle_gamma   90.00
#
_symmetry.space_group_name_H-M   'P 1'
#
loop_
_entity.id
_entity.type
_entity.pdbx_description
1 polymer ?
#
loop_
_entity_poly.entity_id
_entity_poly.type
_entity_poly.pdbx_seq_one_letter_code
_entity_poly.pdbx_strand_id
1 'polypeptide(L)'
;MCLIVDLYIMEVEEEIMEVEEESDFSDRDLTGESESDFSDMDLTAHKTKTPKRGLTRLPKMRTAFTNSGGKKHKVTFDELEKFSGEYRSEFSSFLGDLVRESVGFRFLAWKTVPTEVKDKLWEEITRFYDIDACRRRFVMTRLGDLLRNFRRKVYAGYIVPNLGKPKKLARIPKRYRSMVEQTDWDKFVTYTQSDEFKDVSNKRKTARSKYVYDHHLGRGGYAYLRDKLVQNNELSVDEIPSRALMWRKARENKNGEYKNVDVKDIANKIIDTETQIKDGSVNLDPGTDALTLVFGKEKGGYLKGVGYGVTSSRYWQSPRTKGSSKERIAQLEFQLHNERLERGKKDEQIKTLSMQMAETNNTLNQVLAHLAAQGQTLQISSLSADKISQTQVNSLDKHDGSKHKANATASKIVQKEMAPTVSMIISLFFL
;
A
#
# COMPACT_ATOMS: atom_id res chain seq x y z
N MET A 1 -16.61 -26.12 -21.21
CA MET A 1 -16.73 -25.32 -19.97
C MET A 1 -15.68 -24.20 -19.83
N CYS A 2 -14.68 -24.10 -20.71
CA CYS A 2 -13.69 -23.01 -20.67
C CYS A 2 -14.15 -21.68 -21.30
N LEU A 3 -15.23 -21.64 -22.09
CA LEU A 3 -15.62 -20.43 -22.83
C LEU A 3 -16.71 -19.58 -22.14
N ILE A 4 -17.32 -20.07 -21.05
CA ILE A 4 -18.35 -19.32 -20.30
C ILE A 4 -17.72 -18.46 -19.19
N VAL A 5 -16.51 -18.83 -18.72
CA VAL A 5 -15.79 -18.08 -17.68
C VAL A 5 -15.10 -16.84 -18.26
N ASP A 6 -14.64 -16.91 -19.51
CA ASP A 6 -13.95 -15.79 -20.17
C ASP A 6 -14.91 -14.66 -20.58
N LEU A 7 -16.17 -14.96 -20.92
CA LEU A 7 -17.17 -13.92 -21.16
C LEU A 7 -17.61 -13.19 -19.87
N TYR A 8 -17.67 -13.91 -18.74
CA TYR A 8 -18.09 -13.33 -17.46
C TYR A 8 -16.99 -12.45 -16.82
N ILE A 9 -15.72 -12.67 -17.17
CA ILE A 9 -14.60 -11.80 -16.73
C ILE A 9 -14.59 -10.48 -17.52
N MET A 10 -14.98 -10.50 -18.79
CA MET A 10 -15.08 -9.27 -19.61
C MET A 10 -16.30 -8.41 -19.25
N GLU A 11 -17.45 -9.01 -18.95
CA GLU A 11 -18.64 -8.24 -18.51
C GLU A 11 -18.48 -7.61 -17.12
N VAL A 12 -17.67 -8.21 -16.24
CA VAL A 12 -17.40 -7.65 -14.89
C VAL A 12 -16.39 -6.49 -14.94
N GLU A 13 -15.57 -6.39 -15.99
CA GLU A 13 -14.65 -5.25 -16.16
C GLU A 13 -15.33 -3.99 -16.73
N GLU A 14 -16.41 -4.12 -17.50
CA GLU A 14 -17.17 -2.96 -18.01
C GLU A 14 -18.06 -2.30 -16.93
N GLU A 15 -18.59 -3.06 -15.97
CA GLU A 15 -19.55 -2.53 -14.98
C GLU A 15 -18.91 -1.96 -13.70
N ILE A 16 -17.61 -2.15 -13.47
CA ILE A 16 -16.87 -1.62 -12.29
C ILE A 16 -16.31 -0.20 -12.56
N MET A 17 -16.62 0.39 -13.73
CA MET A 17 -16.19 1.75 -14.08
C MET A 17 -17.05 2.87 -13.45
N GLU A 18 -18.08 2.52 -12.68
CA GLU A 18 -18.86 3.47 -11.89
C GLU A 18 -18.55 3.33 -10.39
N VAL A 19 -18.49 4.48 -9.71
CA VAL A 19 -18.17 4.67 -8.28
C VAL A 19 -16.67 4.73 -7.93
N GLU A 20 -15.95 5.68 -8.54
CA GLU A 20 -14.89 6.40 -7.83
C GLU A 20 -15.41 7.75 -7.35
N GLU A 21 -16.05 7.74 -6.17
CA GLU A 21 -16.35 8.93 -5.39
C GLU A 21 -15.12 9.84 -5.30
N GLU A 22 -15.36 11.13 -5.52
CA GLU A 22 -14.37 12.19 -5.54
C GLU A 22 -13.68 12.30 -4.16
N SER A 23 -12.57 11.58 -3.95
CA SER A 23 -11.84 11.64 -2.69
C SER A 23 -11.09 12.99 -2.58
N ASP A 24 -11.70 13.91 -1.84
CA ASP A 24 -11.23 15.28 -1.62
C ASP A 24 -10.13 15.35 -0.53
N PHE A 25 -8.90 14.84 -0.76
CA PHE A 25 -7.90 14.83 0.33
C PHE A 25 -6.44 15.11 -0.07
N SER A 26 -5.80 15.94 0.77
CA SER A 26 -4.50 16.57 0.54
C SER A 26 -3.31 15.63 0.76
N ASP A 27 -2.43 15.59 -0.22
CA ASP A 27 -1.28 14.68 -0.31
C ASP A 27 0.01 15.40 0.14
N ARG A 28 0.23 15.55 1.47
CA ARG A 28 1.46 16.15 2.03
C ARG A 28 2.55 15.12 2.37
N ASP A 29 2.20 13.87 2.63
CA ASP A 29 3.15 12.87 3.14
C ASP A 29 4.26 12.50 2.15
N LEU A 30 4.12 12.88 0.88
CA LEU A 30 5.02 12.44 -0.19
C LEU A 30 5.60 13.60 -1.00
N THR A 31 5.40 14.84 -0.55
CA THR A 31 6.04 16.01 -1.15
C THR A 31 6.92 16.71 -0.12
N GLY A 32 8.20 16.37 -0.12
CA GLY A 32 9.19 17.36 0.30
C GLY A 32 9.00 18.60 -0.58
N GLU A 33 8.86 19.76 0.05
CA GLU A 33 8.93 21.05 -0.62
C GLU A 33 10.29 21.16 -1.30
N SER A 34 10.34 20.79 -2.58
CA SER A 34 11.36 21.29 -3.49
C SER A 34 10.91 22.68 -3.88
N GLU A 35 11.61 23.71 -3.40
CA GLU A 35 11.47 25.08 -3.88
C GLU A 35 11.36 25.08 -5.40
N SER A 36 10.26 25.64 -5.91
CA SER A 36 9.99 25.79 -7.33
C SER A 36 10.74 26.99 -7.85
N ASP A 37 11.98 26.78 -8.31
CA ASP A 37 12.83 27.87 -8.78
C ASP A 37 12.88 27.91 -10.32
N PHE A 38 11.78 28.41 -10.91
CA PHE A 38 11.66 28.71 -12.35
C PHE A 38 12.31 30.06 -12.67
N SER A 39 13.64 30.10 -12.65
CA SER A 39 14.39 31.29 -13.08
C SER A 39 14.64 31.24 -14.59
N ASP A 40 13.78 31.90 -15.38
CA ASP A 40 14.16 32.41 -16.70
C ASP A 40 14.75 33.80 -16.48
N MET A 41 16.08 33.92 -16.51
CA MET A 41 16.74 35.21 -16.48
C MET A 41 17.76 35.30 -17.61
N ASP A 42 17.42 36.16 -18.56
CA ASP A 42 18.32 36.72 -19.54
C ASP A 42 19.01 37.95 -18.92
N LEU A 43 20.32 38.03 -19.19
CA LEU A 43 21.32 39.10 -18.99
C LEU A 43 21.83 39.51 -17.58
N THR A 44 23.18 39.45 -17.52
CA THR A 44 24.17 40.25 -16.78
C THR A 44 24.13 40.30 -15.24
N ALA A 45 24.88 39.39 -14.61
CA ALA A 45 25.74 39.66 -13.44
C ALA A 45 26.43 38.35 -13.00
N HIS A 46 27.76 38.39 -12.85
CA HIS A 46 28.56 37.27 -12.36
C HIS A 46 28.24 36.96 -10.88
N LYS A 47 27.26 36.10 -10.63
CA LYS A 47 27.20 35.28 -9.42
C LYS A 47 27.58 33.85 -9.81
N THR A 48 28.52 33.26 -9.08
CA THR A 48 28.94 31.86 -9.22
C THR A 48 27.75 30.94 -8.97
N LYS A 49 27.03 30.58 -10.04
CA LYS A 49 25.87 29.70 -10.00
C LYS A 49 26.36 28.27 -9.76
N THR A 50 26.01 27.69 -8.62
CA THR A 50 26.09 26.24 -8.43
C THR A 50 25.23 25.56 -9.51
N PRO A 51 25.69 24.45 -10.12
CA PRO A 51 24.93 23.77 -11.16
C PRO A 51 23.62 23.24 -10.58
N LYS A 52 22.49 23.77 -11.07
CA LYS A 52 21.15 23.32 -10.68
C LYS A 52 20.94 21.87 -11.14
N ARG A 53 20.49 20.98 -10.25
CA ARG A 53 20.14 19.59 -10.61
C ARG A 53 18.98 19.56 -11.61
N GLY A 54 19.15 18.79 -12.68
CA GLY A 54 18.13 18.53 -13.72
C GLY A 54 16.98 17.64 -13.22
N LEU A 55 16.11 17.20 -14.15
CA LEU A 55 15.06 16.24 -13.81
C LEU A 55 15.68 14.87 -13.49
N THR A 56 15.20 14.21 -12.44
CA THR A 56 15.68 12.86 -12.07
C THR A 56 15.10 11.84 -13.04
N ARG A 57 15.97 11.16 -13.79
CA ARG A 57 15.65 10.13 -14.80
C ARG A 57 16.07 8.71 -14.41
N LEU A 58 16.58 8.56 -13.18
CA LEU A 58 17.09 7.32 -12.59
C LEU A 58 17.95 6.43 -13.54
N PRO A 59 18.92 6.98 -14.28
CA PRO A 59 19.73 6.18 -15.20
C PRO A 59 20.50 5.07 -14.45
N LYS A 60 20.97 5.37 -13.23
CA LYS A 60 21.67 4.41 -12.37
C LYS A 60 20.83 3.20 -12.01
N MET A 61 19.51 3.36 -11.80
CA MET A 61 18.61 2.25 -11.51
C MET A 61 18.51 1.33 -12.72
N ARG A 62 18.31 1.90 -13.92
CA ARG A 62 18.25 1.13 -15.18
C ARG A 62 19.58 0.40 -15.46
N THR A 63 20.71 1.04 -15.21
CA THR A 63 22.04 0.42 -15.33
C THR A 63 22.23 -0.69 -14.29
N ALA A 64 21.84 -0.47 -13.03
CA ALA A 64 21.96 -1.46 -11.97
C ALA A 64 21.11 -2.72 -12.26
N PHE A 65 19.90 -2.54 -12.79
CA PHE A 65 19.05 -3.64 -13.26
C PHE A 65 19.70 -4.46 -14.38
N THR A 66 20.37 -3.79 -15.32
CA THR A 66 21.08 -4.47 -16.42
C THR A 66 22.29 -5.24 -15.87
N ASN A 67 23.07 -4.61 -14.99
CA ASN A 67 24.25 -5.22 -14.38
C ASN A 67 23.92 -6.37 -13.43
N SER A 68 22.73 -6.40 -12.84
CA SER A 68 22.27 -7.47 -11.96
C SER A 68 21.68 -8.67 -12.72
N GLY A 69 21.80 -8.70 -14.05
CA GLY A 69 21.22 -9.76 -14.88
C GLY A 69 19.70 -9.72 -14.94
N GLY A 70 19.08 -8.55 -14.74
CA GLY A 70 17.63 -8.40 -14.73
C GLY A 70 16.96 -8.75 -13.40
N LYS A 71 17.73 -8.80 -12.30
CA LYS A 71 17.17 -9.03 -10.97
C LYS A 71 16.29 -7.85 -10.55
N LYS A 72 15.00 -8.12 -10.35
CA LYS A 72 14.00 -7.12 -9.94
C LYS A 72 14.21 -6.68 -8.49
N HIS A 73 13.94 -5.42 -8.21
CA HIS A 73 13.93 -4.89 -6.85
C HIS A 73 12.63 -5.29 -6.16
N LYS A 74 12.74 -5.94 -4.99
CA LYS A 74 11.57 -6.31 -4.19
C LYS A 74 11.03 -5.08 -3.47
N VAL A 75 9.75 -4.74 -3.70
CA VAL A 75 9.08 -3.67 -2.97
C VAL A 75 8.33 -4.27 -1.79
N THR A 76 8.64 -3.82 -0.58
CA THR A 76 7.93 -4.24 0.63
C THR A 76 6.81 -3.26 0.97
N PHE A 77 5.80 -3.78 1.64
CA PHE A 77 4.68 -3.00 2.14
C PHE A 77 4.64 -3.12 3.67
N ASP A 78 4.35 -2.03 4.37
CA ASP A 78 4.12 -2.06 5.82
C ASP A 78 2.71 -2.61 6.16
N GLU A 79 2.41 -2.75 7.46
CA GLU A 79 1.11 -3.18 7.98
C GLU A 79 -0.05 -2.27 7.51
N LEU A 80 0.28 -1.02 7.15
CA LEU A 80 -0.63 -0.03 6.58
C LEU A 80 -0.54 0.02 5.05
N GLU A 81 -0.06 -1.07 4.42
CA GLU A 81 0.18 -1.31 3.00
C GLU A 81 0.80 -0.12 2.24
N LYS A 82 1.73 0.58 2.88
CA LYS A 82 2.54 1.64 2.28
C LYS A 82 3.89 1.09 1.86
N PHE A 83 4.50 1.73 0.87
CA PHE A 83 5.87 1.37 0.45
C PHE A 83 6.85 1.54 1.61
N SER A 84 7.47 0.44 1.98
CA SER A 84 8.49 0.35 3.03
C SER A 84 9.80 -0.20 2.45
N GLY A 85 10.81 -0.33 3.31
CA GLY A 85 12.09 -0.94 2.93
C GLY A 85 13.05 -0.02 2.17
N GLU A 86 14.14 -0.61 1.70
CA GLU A 86 15.31 0.07 1.12
C GLU A 86 14.96 0.85 -0.15
N TYR A 87 14.18 0.26 -1.06
CA TYR A 87 13.88 0.83 -2.37
C TYR A 87 12.71 1.82 -2.38
N ARG A 88 12.06 2.12 -1.25
CA ARG A 88 10.84 2.97 -1.19
C ARG A 88 11.01 4.32 -1.91
N SER A 89 12.17 4.96 -1.70
CA SER A 89 12.44 6.32 -2.19
C SER A 89 12.77 6.30 -3.69
N GLU A 90 13.50 5.27 -4.12
CA GLU A 90 13.80 5.05 -5.53
C GLU A 90 12.51 4.71 -6.30
N PHE A 91 11.72 3.77 -5.78
CA PHE A 91 10.45 3.35 -6.36
C PHE A 91 9.49 4.53 -6.53
N SER A 92 9.29 5.34 -5.49
CA SER A 92 8.49 6.57 -5.60
C SER A 92 9.03 7.56 -6.62
N SER A 93 10.36 7.67 -6.76
CA SER A 93 10.99 8.53 -7.78
C SER A 93 10.73 7.98 -9.18
N PHE A 94 10.80 6.66 -9.35
CA PHE A 94 10.61 5.95 -10.61
C PHE A 94 9.17 6.10 -11.09
N LEU A 95 8.18 5.83 -10.25
CA LEU A 95 6.76 6.06 -10.57
C LEU A 95 6.52 7.49 -11.06
N GLY A 96 7.13 8.46 -10.38
CA GLY A 96 7.01 9.87 -10.74
C GLY A 96 7.64 10.18 -12.10
N ASP A 97 8.78 9.57 -12.43
CA ASP A 97 9.44 9.74 -13.72
C ASP A 97 8.65 9.09 -14.85
N LEU A 98 8.24 7.84 -14.64
CA LEU A 98 7.48 7.05 -15.59
C LEU A 98 6.17 7.74 -15.99
N VAL A 99 5.40 8.25 -15.03
CA VAL A 99 4.12 8.90 -15.32
C VAL A 99 4.30 10.24 -16.05
N ARG A 100 5.39 10.98 -15.76
CA ARG A 100 5.69 12.25 -16.45
C ARG A 100 6.06 12.01 -17.90
N GLU A 101 6.83 10.96 -18.16
CA GLU A 101 7.28 10.60 -19.51
C GLU A 101 6.17 9.97 -20.36
N SER A 102 5.42 9.03 -19.78
CA SER A 102 4.45 8.24 -20.56
C SER A 102 3.11 8.96 -20.74
N VAL A 103 2.68 9.71 -19.71
CA VAL A 103 1.36 10.37 -19.66
C VAL A 103 1.49 11.90 -19.79
N GLY A 104 2.40 12.51 -19.02
CA GLY A 104 2.75 13.93 -19.16
C GLY A 104 1.54 14.87 -19.16
N PHE A 105 1.32 15.57 -20.28
CA PHE A 105 0.18 16.48 -20.48
C PHE A 105 -0.87 15.95 -21.47
N ARG A 106 -0.68 14.74 -22.02
CA ARG A 106 -1.53 14.14 -23.06
C ARG A 106 -3.01 14.03 -22.66
N PHE A 107 -3.26 13.75 -21.37
CA PHE A 107 -4.59 13.57 -20.79
C PHE A 107 -4.79 14.49 -19.59
N LEU A 108 -5.78 15.38 -19.57
CA LEU A 108 -5.91 16.40 -18.51
C LEU A 108 -6.30 15.84 -17.12
N ALA A 109 -6.89 14.64 -17.07
CA ALA A 109 -7.22 13.94 -15.83
C ALA A 109 -6.70 12.49 -15.84
N TRP A 110 -6.43 11.93 -14.65
CA TRP A 110 -6.06 10.50 -14.53
C TRP A 110 -7.20 9.57 -14.97
N LYS A 111 -8.44 9.97 -14.71
CA LYS A 111 -9.65 9.25 -15.12
C LYS A 111 -9.76 9.13 -16.63
N THR A 112 -9.31 10.13 -17.38
CA THR A 112 -9.32 10.14 -18.85
C THR A 112 -8.16 9.36 -19.49
N VAL A 113 -7.24 8.80 -18.69
CA VAL A 113 -6.14 7.99 -19.23
C VAL A 113 -6.69 6.62 -19.63
N PRO A 114 -6.53 6.20 -20.89
CA PRO A 114 -7.00 4.91 -21.38
C PRO A 114 -6.36 3.74 -20.64
N THR A 115 -7.08 2.62 -20.57
CA THR A 115 -6.64 1.42 -19.85
C THR A 115 -5.35 0.86 -20.44
N GLU A 116 -5.17 0.92 -21.76
CA GLU A 116 -3.99 0.44 -22.46
C GLU A 116 -2.72 1.20 -22.04
N VAL A 117 -2.87 2.49 -21.73
CA VAL A 117 -1.75 3.31 -21.21
C VAL A 117 -1.45 2.91 -19.77
N LYS A 118 -2.47 2.63 -18.97
CA LYS A 118 -2.31 2.13 -17.59
C LYS A 118 -1.69 0.73 -17.56
N ASP A 119 -2.02 -0.15 -18.49
CA ASP A 119 -1.41 -1.47 -18.65
C ASP A 119 0.07 -1.36 -18.99
N LYS A 120 0.45 -0.53 -19.98
CA LYS A 120 1.86 -0.30 -20.33
C LYS A 120 2.66 0.28 -19.17
N LEU A 121 2.06 1.17 -18.38
CA LEU A 121 2.68 1.67 -17.14
C LEU A 121 2.92 0.53 -16.16
N TRP A 122 1.96 -0.39 -16.00
CA TRP A 122 2.08 -1.56 -15.13
C TRP A 122 3.18 -2.53 -15.59
N GLU A 123 3.25 -2.81 -16.89
CA GLU A 123 4.28 -3.67 -17.48
C GLU A 123 5.69 -3.11 -17.25
N GLU A 124 5.90 -1.81 -17.50
CA GLU A 124 7.20 -1.17 -17.27
C GLU A 124 7.55 -1.12 -15.77
N ILE A 125 6.56 -1.03 -14.87
CA ILE A 125 6.80 -1.13 -13.42
C ILE A 125 7.25 -2.54 -13.03
N THR A 126 6.49 -3.56 -13.44
CA THR A 126 6.75 -4.96 -13.10
C THR A 126 7.99 -5.52 -13.80
N ARG A 127 8.52 -4.81 -14.80
CA ARG A 127 9.83 -5.08 -15.40
C ARG A 127 10.98 -4.89 -14.43
N PHE A 128 10.98 -3.80 -13.66
CA PHE A 128 12.07 -3.45 -12.74
C PHE A 128 11.82 -3.86 -11.29
N TYR A 129 10.54 -3.96 -10.90
CA TYR A 129 10.14 -4.21 -9.53
C TYR A 129 9.32 -5.49 -9.42
N ASP A 130 9.58 -6.26 -8.38
CA ASP A 130 8.75 -7.41 -7.99
C ASP A 130 7.64 -6.91 -7.07
N ILE A 131 6.41 -6.87 -7.61
CA ILE A 131 5.22 -6.33 -6.95
C ILE A 131 4.07 -7.29 -7.20
N ASP A 132 3.36 -7.61 -6.12
CA ASP A 132 2.14 -8.40 -6.17
C ASP A 132 1.05 -7.68 -6.99
N ALA A 133 0.40 -8.40 -7.92
CA ALA A 133 -0.66 -7.88 -8.78
C ALA A 133 -1.86 -7.33 -7.99
N CYS A 134 -2.13 -7.84 -6.79
CA CYS A 134 -3.19 -7.30 -5.93
C CYS A 134 -2.93 -5.84 -5.49
N ARG A 135 -1.68 -5.38 -5.59
CA ARG A 135 -1.26 -3.99 -5.29
C ARG A 135 -1.39 -3.05 -6.50
N ARG A 136 -1.78 -3.56 -7.68
CA ARG A 136 -1.90 -2.77 -8.90
C ARG A 136 -2.77 -1.53 -8.71
N ARG A 137 -3.96 -1.68 -8.10
CA ARG A 137 -4.87 -0.55 -7.83
C ARG A 137 -4.19 0.56 -7.04
N PHE A 138 -3.52 0.20 -5.95
CA PHE A 138 -2.80 1.16 -5.09
C PHE A 138 -1.70 1.91 -5.85
N VAL A 139 -0.90 1.18 -6.65
CA VAL A 139 0.15 1.78 -7.47
C VAL A 139 -0.43 2.72 -8.54
N MET A 140 -1.56 2.36 -9.16
CA MET A 140 -2.24 3.20 -10.14
C MET A 140 -2.79 4.49 -9.52
N THR A 141 -3.43 4.42 -8.35
CA THR A 141 -3.85 5.60 -7.59
C THR A 141 -2.64 6.52 -7.33
N ARG A 142 -1.51 5.93 -6.93
CA ARG A 142 -0.28 6.68 -6.67
C ARG A 142 0.28 7.38 -7.91
N LEU A 143 0.25 6.74 -9.08
CA LEU A 143 0.63 7.36 -10.35
C LEU A 143 -0.24 8.57 -10.66
N GLY A 144 -1.56 8.47 -10.45
CA GLY A 144 -2.51 9.58 -10.61
C GLY A 144 -2.19 10.76 -9.71
N ASP A 145 -1.86 10.53 -8.44
CA ASP A 145 -1.44 11.59 -7.51
C ASP A 145 -0.12 12.25 -7.93
N LEU A 146 0.87 11.45 -8.35
CA LEU A 146 2.16 11.95 -8.81
C LEU A 146 2.01 12.81 -10.07
N LEU A 147 1.13 12.42 -10.98
CA LEU A 147 0.78 13.18 -12.17
C LEU A 147 0.10 14.52 -11.82
N ARG A 148 -0.87 14.49 -10.91
CA ARG A 148 -1.54 15.70 -10.39
C ARG A 148 -0.53 16.65 -9.73
N ASN A 149 0.36 16.11 -8.91
CA ASN A 149 1.42 16.88 -8.24
C ASN A 149 2.41 17.49 -9.24
N PHE A 150 2.79 16.76 -10.28
CA PHE A 150 3.62 17.28 -11.37
C PHE A 150 2.96 18.49 -12.05
N ARG A 151 1.69 18.36 -12.46
CA ARG A 151 0.95 19.46 -13.11
C ARG A 151 0.78 20.65 -12.20
N ARG A 152 0.48 20.44 -10.91
CA ARG A 152 0.44 21.50 -9.90
C ARG A 152 1.76 22.27 -9.83
N LYS A 153 2.90 21.58 -9.80
CA LYS A 153 4.23 22.23 -9.76
C LYS A 153 4.49 23.07 -11.00
N VAL A 154 4.12 22.57 -12.19
CA VAL A 154 4.25 23.32 -13.44
C VAL A 154 3.31 24.53 -13.48
N TYR A 155 2.06 24.36 -13.05
CA TYR A 155 1.10 25.44 -12.94
C TYR A 155 1.60 26.54 -11.99
N ALA A 156 1.95 26.19 -10.75
CA ALA A 156 2.36 27.15 -9.73
C ALA A 156 3.66 27.86 -10.08
N GLY A 157 4.64 27.13 -10.63
CA GLY A 157 5.96 27.71 -10.88
C GLY A 157 6.17 28.29 -12.27
N TYR A 158 5.38 27.91 -13.27
CA TYR A 158 5.51 28.44 -14.62
C TYR A 158 4.28 29.20 -15.11
N ILE A 159 3.07 28.65 -14.94
CA ILE A 159 1.87 29.28 -15.50
C ILE A 159 1.50 30.52 -14.69
N VAL A 160 1.38 30.41 -13.37
CA VAL A 160 1.00 31.52 -12.48
C VAL A 160 1.90 32.76 -12.66
N PRO A 161 3.26 32.66 -12.67
CA PRO A 161 4.13 33.83 -12.85
C PRO A 161 4.08 34.45 -14.26
N ASN A 162 3.56 33.71 -15.25
CA ASN A 162 3.49 34.12 -16.65
C ASN A 162 2.06 34.38 -17.13
N LEU A 163 1.07 34.44 -16.24
CA LEU A 163 -0.27 34.89 -16.58
C LEU A 163 -0.21 36.29 -17.22
N GLY A 164 -0.98 36.49 -18.29
CA GLY A 164 -0.94 37.72 -19.11
C GLY A 164 0.26 37.86 -20.05
N LYS A 165 1.19 36.88 -20.10
CA LYS A 165 2.36 36.88 -21.00
C LYS A 165 2.25 35.77 -22.05
N PRO A 166 1.44 35.93 -23.11
CA PRO A 166 1.13 34.85 -24.05
C PRO A 166 2.38 34.31 -24.76
N LYS A 167 3.35 35.17 -25.09
CA LYS A 167 4.62 34.75 -25.72
C LYS A 167 5.45 33.79 -24.85
N LYS A 168 5.35 33.91 -23.53
CA LYS A 168 6.03 33.01 -22.59
C LYS A 168 5.23 31.71 -22.44
N LEU A 169 3.92 31.81 -22.24
CA LEU A 169 3.04 30.64 -22.10
C LEU A 169 2.97 29.77 -23.35
N ALA A 170 3.19 30.32 -24.55
CA ALA A 170 3.27 29.56 -25.80
C ALA A 170 4.51 28.63 -25.87
N ARG A 171 5.51 28.80 -25.00
CA ARG A 171 6.73 27.98 -25.02
C ARG A 171 6.74 26.98 -23.88
N ILE A 172 7.00 25.72 -24.20
CA ILE A 172 7.25 24.69 -23.18
C ILE A 172 8.48 25.09 -22.36
N PRO A 173 8.43 25.00 -21.01
CA PRO A 173 9.60 25.23 -20.17
C PRO A 173 10.76 24.32 -20.58
N LYS A 174 11.99 24.88 -20.64
CA LYS A 174 13.19 24.16 -21.11
C LYS A 174 13.37 22.78 -20.45
N ARG A 175 13.05 22.67 -19.15
CA ARG A 175 13.15 21.44 -18.35
C ARG A 175 12.27 20.29 -18.87
N TYR A 176 11.16 20.58 -19.57
CA TYR A 176 10.19 19.57 -20.00
C TYR A 176 10.11 19.42 -21.52
N ARG A 177 10.92 20.18 -22.27
CA ARG A 177 10.86 20.25 -23.74
C ARG A 177 11.11 18.91 -24.44
N SER A 178 11.82 17.98 -23.80
CA SER A 178 12.09 16.65 -24.36
C SER A 178 11.00 15.61 -24.08
N MET A 179 10.01 15.92 -23.24
CA MET A 179 8.99 14.96 -22.76
C MET A 179 7.57 15.37 -23.12
N VAL A 180 7.39 16.60 -23.60
CA VAL A 180 6.08 17.23 -23.78
C VAL A 180 5.98 17.72 -25.20
N GLU A 181 4.92 17.29 -25.89
CA GLU A 181 4.58 17.81 -27.20
C GLU A 181 3.98 19.21 -27.08
N GLN A 182 4.21 20.07 -28.09
CA GLN A 182 3.68 21.43 -28.10
C GLN A 182 2.14 21.44 -28.09
N THR A 183 1.51 20.51 -28.80
CA THR A 183 0.05 20.38 -28.86
C THR A 183 -0.56 20.09 -27.49
N ASP A 184 0.03 19.18 -26.72
CA ASP A 184 -0.41 18.85 -25.35
C ASP A 184 -0.17 20.00 -24.37
N TRP A 185 0.94 20.71 -24.55
CA TRP A 185 1.24 21.90 -23.76
C TRP A 185 0.20 22.99 -23.96
N ASP A 186 -0.16 23.29 -25.21
CA ASP A 186 -1.13 24.33 -25.55
C ASP A 186 -2.53 23.98 -25.02
N LYS A 187 -2.92 22.70 -25.09
CA LYS A 187 -4.14 22.18 -24.46
C LYS A 187 -4.13 22.39 -22.95
N PHE A 188 -3.03 22.06 -22.28
CA PHE A 188 -2.89 22.23 -20.84
C PHE A 188 -2.95 23.72 -20.43
N VAL A 189 -2.27 24.60 -21.15
CA VAL A 189 -2.29 26.06 -20.88
C VAL A 189 -3.70 26.63 -21.07
N THR A 190 -4.41 26.21 -22.12
CA THR A 190 -5.81 26.60 -22.34
C THR A 190 -6.70 26.12 -21.21
N TYR A 191 -6.59 24.84 -20.82
CA TYR A 191 -7.36 24.26 -19.72
C TYR A 191 -7.13 25.01 -18.39
N THR A 192 -5.89 25.35 -18.05
CA THR A 192 -5.58 26.06 -16.80
C THR A 192 -6.13 27.50 -16.74
N GLN A 193 -6.53 28.06 -17.88
CA GLN A 193 -7.16 29.38 -17.98
C GLN A 193 -8.69 29.33 -17.99
N SER A 194 -9.28 28.14 -18.16
CA SER A 194 -10.72 27.93 -18.08
C SER A 194 -11.28 28.33 -16.70
N ASP A 195 -12.55 28.73 -16.68
CA ASP A 195 -13.21 29.10 -15.43
C ASP A 195 -13.48 27.87 -14.55
N GLU A 196 -13.78 26.72 -15.15
CA GLU A 196 -13.88 25.42 -14.46
C GLU A 196 -12.63 25.13 -13.62
N PHE A 197 -11.44 25.31 -14.19
CA PHE A 197 -10.19 25.09 -13.48
C PHE A 197 -10.01 26.10 -12.33
N LYS A 198 -10.34 27.37 -12.54
CA LYS A 198 -10.22 28.41 -11.50
C LYS A 198 -11.14 28.13 -10.33
N ASP A 199 -12.38 27.73 -10.59
CA ASP A 199 -13.38 27.42 -9.57
C ASP A 199 -12.94 26.23 -8.72
N VAL A 200 -12.53 25.12 -9.36
CA VAL A 200 -11.99 23.95 -8.66
C VAL A 200 -10.75 24.35 -7.86
N SER A 201 -9.81 25.08 -8.46
CA SER A 201 -8.59 25.53 -7.78
C SER A 201 -8.92 26.39 -6.54
N ASN A 202 -9.84 27.35 -6.65
CA ASN A 202 -10.22 28.23 -5.56
C ASN A 202 -10.92 27.47 -4.43
N LYS A 203 -11.85 26.57 -4.76
CA LYS A 203 -12.50 25.69 -3.78
C LYS A 203 -11.46 24.90 -2.97
N ARG A 204 -10.47 24.31 -3.66
CA ARG A 204 -9.40 23.54 -3.01
C ARG A 204 -8.44 24.40 -2.18
N LYS A 205 -8.13 25.62 -2.62
CA LYS A 205 -7.34 26.60 -1.83
C LYS A 205 -8.06 27.00 -0.55
N THR A 206 -9.35 27.31 -0.63
CA THR A 206 -10.19 27.65 0.53
C THR A 206 -10.35 26.47 1.49
N ALA A 207 -10.50 25.25 0.97
CA ALA A 207 -10.50 24.06 1.81
C ALA A 207 -9.16 23.89 2.53
N ARG A 208 -8.05 24.15 1.82
CA ARG A 208 -6.71 24.04 2.38
C ARG A 208 -6.41 25.11 3.43
N SER A 209 -6.83 26.36 3.24
CA SER A 209 -6.56 27.43 4.21
C SER A 209 -7.18 27.18 5.59
N LYS A 210 -8.21 26.34 5.67
CA LYS A 210 -8.85 25.93 6.94
C LYS A 210 -8.02 24.93 7.75
N TYR A 211 -6.95 24.37 7.18
CA TYR A 211 -6.14 23.37 7.85
C TYR A 211 -5.06 24.03 8.73
N VAL A 212 -5.19 23.85 10.05
CA VAL A 212 -4.37 24.55 11.06
C VAL A 212 -3.14 23.75 11.50
N TYR A 213 -3.23 22.41 11.51
CA TYR A 213 -2.26 21.55 12.20
C TYR A 213 -1.24 20.90 11.27
N ASP A 214 -0.42 21.71 10.61
CA ASP A 214 0.62 21.27 9.68
C ASP A 214 1.64 20.35 10.35
N HIS A 215 1.93 19.19 9.72
CA HIS A 215 3.05 18.35 10.14
C HIS A 215 4.35 18.84 9.48
N HIS A 216 5.49 18.49 10.09
CA HIS A 216 6.83 18.87 9.65
C HIS A 216 7.62 17.69 9.06
N LEU A 217 6.93 16.58 8.78
CA LEU A 217 7.52 15.42 8.13
C LEU A 217 7.96 15.72 6.70
N GLY A 218 9.17 15.27 6.36
CA GLY A 218 9.71 15.36 5.02
C GLY A 218 9.17 14.26 4.09
N ARG A 219 9.90 13.99 3.00
CA ARG A 219 9.53 13.03 1.94
C ARG A 219 9.16 11.62 2.43
N GLY A 220 9.69 11.20 3.57
CA GLY A 220 9.43 9.88 4.15
C GLY A 220 8.11 9.75 4.91
N GLY A 221 7.42 10.87 5.18
CA GLY A 221 6.14 10.90 5.88
C GLY A 221 6.16 10.14 7.21
N TYR A 222 5.01 9.59 7.58
CA TYR A 222 4.82 8.82 8.82
C TYR A 222 5.58 7.49 8.85
N ALA A 223 5.81 6.84 7.70
CA ALA A 223 6.59 5.61 7.65
C ALA A 223 8.04 5.84 8.08
N TYR A 224 8.67 6.91 7.57
CA TYR A 224 10.01 7.30 7.99
C TYR A 224 10.06 7.76 9.45
N LEU A 225 9.01 8.42 9.93
CA LEU A 225 8.93 8.76 11.35
C LEU A 225 8.97 7.50 12.21
N ARG A 226 8.22 6.44 11.86
CA ARG A 226 8.25 5.15 12.56
C ARG A 226 9.66 4.55 12.53
N ASP A 227 10.27 4.43 11.35
CA ASP A 227 11.63 3.89 11.20
C ASP A 227 12.63 4.64 12.11
N LYS A 228 12.52 5.97 12.16
CA LYS A 228 13.41 6.82 12.98
C LYS A 228 13.18 6.61 14.48
N LEU A 229 11.92 6.47 14.92
CA LEU A 229 11.59 6.20 16.32
C LEU A 229 12.12 4.83 16.77
N VAL A 230 12.03 3.83 15.90
CA VAL A 230 12.61 2.50 16.14
C VAL A 230 14.14 2.58 16.22
N GLN A 231 14.79 3.31 15.31
CA GLN A 231 16.25 3.52 15.32
C GLN A 231 16.74 4.27 16.57
N ASN A 232 15.91 5.14 17.14
CA ASN A 232 16.22 5.89 18.35
C ASN A 232 15.90 5.10 19.64
N ASN A 233 15.44 3.85 19.54
CA ASN A 233 14.95 3.04 20.65
C ASN A 233 13.75 3.68 21.41
N GLU A 234 13.01 4.57 20.75
CA GLU A 234 11.76 5.17 21.28
C GLU A 234 10.53 4.27 21.06
N LEU A 235 10.65 3.28 20.16
CA LEU A 235 9.65 2.26 19.85
C LEU A 235 10.32 0.91 19.63
N SER A 236 9.66 -0.17 20.02
CA SER A 236 10.07 -1.52 19.59
C SER A 236 9.79 -1.72 18.10
N VAL A 237 10.55 -2.60 17.44
CA VAL A 237 10.36 -2.96 16.03
C VAL A 237 8.94 -3.50 15.78
N ASP A 238 8.45 -4.32 16.71
CA ASP A 238 7.15 -4.99 16.61
C ASP A 238 5.99 -4.16 17.19
N GLU A 239 6.28 -2.99 17.77
CA GLU A 239 5.26 -2.14 18.35
C GLU A 239 4.58 -1.29 17.27
N ILE A 240 3.25 -1.35 17.23
CA ILE A 240 2.43 -0.45 16.41
C ILE A 240 2.24 0.85 17.20
N PRO A 241 2.85 1.97 16.77
CA PRO A 241 2.76 3.20 17.53
C PRO A 241 1.34 3.75 17.56
N SER A 242 0.96 4.34 18.69
CA SER A 242 -0.33 5.02 18.78
C SER A 242 -0.39 6.18 17.78
N ARG A 243 -1.57 6.39 17.18
CA ARG A 243 -1.83 7.56 16.32
C ARG A 243 -1.52 8.87 17.02
N ALA A 244 -1.78 8.94 18.32
CA ALA A 244 -1.55 10.12 19.16
C ALA A 244 -0.06 10.45 19.22
N LEU A 245 0.76 9.44 19.52
CA LEU A 245 2.21 9.56 19.49
C LEU A 245 2.70 10.04 18.13
N MET A 246 2.26 9.37 17.06
CA MET A 246 2.67 9.71 15.70
C MET A 246 2.25 11.13 15.32
N TRP A 247 1.02 11.55 15.66
CA TRP A 247 0.52 12.88 15.37
C TRP A 247 1.35 13.97 16.07
N ARG A 248 1.70 13.77 17.34
CA ARG A 248 2.56 14.65 18.15
C ARG A 248 3.97 14.73 17.57
N LYS A 249 4.65 13.59 17.44
CA LYS A 249 6.04 13.50 16.93
C LYS A 249 6.19 14.09 15.53
N ALA A 250 5.15 14.01 14.69
CA ALA A 250 5.15 14.61 13.36
C ALA A 250 5.16 16.15 13.35
N ARG A 251 4.91 16.79 14.51
CA ARG A 251 4.78 18.24 14.69
C ARG A 251 5.78 18.82 15.68
N GLU A 252 6.57 17.97 16.31
CA GLU A 252 7.70 18.36 17.14
C GLU A 252 8.87 18.87 16.28
N ASN A 253 9.57 19.88 16.77
CA ASN A 253 10.85 20.29 16.22
C ASN A 253 11.98 19.34 16.71
N LYS A 254 13.23 19.60 16.32
CA LYS A 254 14.38 18.80 16.76
C LYS A 254 14.60 18.80 18.28
N ASN A 255 14.07 19.80 18.98
CA ASN A 255 14.17 19.96 20.43
C ASN A 255 12.95 19.36 21.17
N GLY A 256 11.99 18.76 20.44
CA GLY A 256 10.75 18.24 21.02
C GLY A 256 9.66 19.30 21.27
N GLU A 257 9.82 20.52 20.77
CA GLU A 257 8.89 21.62 21.00
C GLU A 257 7.95 21.86 19.80
N TYR A 258 6.79 22.43 20.08
CA TYR A 258 5.80 22.84 19.09
C TYR A 258 5.93 24.33 18.79
N LYS A 259 6.14 24.68 17.52
CA LYS A 259 6.26 26.08 17.09
C LYS A 259 4.93 26.84 17.15
N ASN A 260 3.82 26.15 16.83
CA ASN A 260 2.49 26.75 16.81
C ASN A 260 1.81 26.51 18.16
N VAL A 261 1.32 27.58 18.78
CA VAL A 261 0.63 27.55 20.08
C VAL A 261 -0.62 26.65 20.03
N ASP A 262 -1.43 26.73 18.97
CA ASP A 262 -2.62 25.88 18.80
C ASP A 262 -2.25 24.40 18.70
N VAL A 263 -1.13 24.09 18.05
CA VAL A 263 -0.62 22.71 17.97
C VAL A 263 -0.16 22.22 19.33
N LYS A 264 0.51 23.09 20.11
CA LYS A 264 0.96 22.79 21.48
C LYS A 264 -0.22 22.49 22.40
N ASP A 265 -1.24 23.32 22.38
CA ASP A 265 -2.44 23.15 23.22
C ASP A 265 -3.18 21.86 22.90
N ILE A 266 -3.29 21.52 21.61
CA ILE A 266 -3.88 20.26 21.18
C ILE A 266 -3.01 19.06 21.55
N ALA A 267 -1.68 19.17 21.42
CA ALA A 267 -0.77 18.10 21.82
C ALA A 267 -0.89 17.80 23.32
N ASN A 268 -0.98 18.84 24.16
CA ASN A 268 -1.21 18.70 25.60
C ASN A 268 -2.55 18.03 25.89
N LYS A 269 -3.65 18.48 25.25
CA LYS A 269 -4.97 17.83 25.38
C LYS A 269 -4.94 16.34 25.01
N ILE A 270 -4.16 15.96 24.00
CA ILE A 270 -3.99 14.55 23.61
C ILE A 270 -3.23 13.78 24.70
N ILE A 271 -2.18 14.34 25.29
CA ILE A 271 -1.43 13.72 26.40
C ILE A 271 -2.36 13.50 27.61
N ASP A 272 -3.12 14.52 27.99
CA ASP A 272 -4.06 14.46 29.11
C ASP A 272 -5.13 13.39 28.87
N THR A 273 -5.68 13.34 27.66
CA THR A 273 -6.66 12.32 27.26
C THR A 273 -6.07 10.91 27.26
N GLU A 274 -4.85 10.71 26.74
CA GLU A 274 -4.15 9.41 26.81
C GLU A 274 -3.93 8.97 28.26
N THR A 275 -3.67 9.91 29.17
CA THR A 275 -3.45 9.64 30.60
C THR A 275 -4.77 9.21 31.26
N GLN A 276 -5.86 9.95 31.02
CA GLN A 276 -7.19 9.59 31.51
C GLN A 276 -7.68 8.23 31.01
N ILE A 277 -7.35 7.85 29.77
CA ILE A 277 -7.64 6.52 29.23
C ILE A 277 -6.84 5.44 29.97
N LYS A 278 -5.53 5.66 30.21
CA LYS A 278 -4.67 4.72 30.92
C LYS A 278 -5.09 4.52 32.38
N ASP A 279 -5.54 5.60 33.02
CA ASP A 279 -6.01 5.59 34.41
C ASP A 279 -7.45 5.03 34.53
N GLY A 280 -8.10 4.68 33.42
CA GLY A 280 -9.46 4.11 33.39
C GLY A 280 -10.57 5.13 33.68
N SER A 281 -10.25 6.43 33.67
CA SER A 281 -11.20 7.52 33.92
C SER A 281 -12.17 7.75 32.75
N VAL A 282 -11.75 7.36 31.53
CA VAL A 282 -12.55 7.48 30.31
C VAL A 282 -12.68 6.12 29.63
N ASN A 283 -13.91 5.66 29.44
CA ASN A 283 -14.21 4.47 28.64
C ASN A 283 -14.18 4.80 27.15
N LEU A 284 -13.49 3.96 26.37
CA LEU A 284 -13.41 4.10 24.93
C LEU A 284 -14.42 3.20 24.23
N ASP A 285 -15.14 3.77 23.26
CA ASP A 285 -15.93 2.99 22.32
C ASP A 285 -15.02 2.22 21.36
N PRO A 286 -15.42 1.04 20.87
CA PRO A 286 -14.67 0.30 19.86
C PRO A 286 -14.34 1.18 18.63
N GLY A 287 -13.07 1.23 18.23
CA GLY A 287 -12.61 2.04 17.10
C GLY A 287 -12.44 3.53 17.40
N THR A 288 -12.37 3.90 18.68
CA THR A 288 -12.02 5.27 19.13
C THR A 288 -10.69 5.29 19.86
N ASP A 289 -10.01 6.43 19.80
CA ASP A 289 -8.74 6.70 20.48
C ASP A 289 -8.70 8.15 20.99
N ALA A 290 -7.60 8.51 21.67
CA ALA A 290 -7.40 9.86 22.17
C ALA A 290 -7.54 10.95 21.08
N LEU A 291 -7.12 10.70 19.83
CA LEU A 291 -7.36 11.68 18.75
C LEU A 291 -8.84 11.82 18.44
N THR A 292 -9.58 10.71 18.43
CA THR A 292 -11.01 10.71 18.14
C THR A 292 -11.78 11.49 19.21
N LEU A 293 -11.36 11.42 20.47
CA LEU A 293 -11.93 12.23 21.55
C LEU A 293 -11.58 13.72 21.41
N VAL A 294 -10.33 14.05 21.07
CA VAL A 294 -9.88 15.45 20.99
C VAL A 294 -10.38 16.16 19.72
N PHE A 295 -10.38 15.49 18.57
CA PHE A 295 -10.78 16.07 17.28
C PHE A 295 -12.22 15.74 16.86
N GLY A 296 -12.88 14.85 17.59
CA GLY A 296 -14.13 14.24 17.17
C GLY A 296 -13.93 13.12 16.13
N LYS A 297 -15.06 12.50 15.75
CA LYS A 297 -15.09 11.42 14.76
C LYS A 297 -14.58 11.91 13.41
N GLU A 298 -13.61 11.18 12.86
CA GLU A 298 -13.06 11.50 11.55
C GLU A 298 -14.04 11.19 10.42
N LYS A 299 -14.06 12.05 9.41
CA LYS A 299 -14.85 11.85 8.20
C LYS A 299 -14.16 10.82 7.30
N GLY A 300 -14.94 10.05 6.55
CA GLY A 300 -14.46 8.94 5.73
C GLY A 300 -13.29 9.32 4.82
N GLY A 301 -12.34 8.40 4.64
CA GLY A 301 -11.23 8.52 3.68
C GLY A 301 -9.89 9.03 4.24
N TYR A 302 -9.84 9.57 5.46
CA TYR A 302 -8.60 10.08 6.06
C TYR A 302 -8.53 9.81 7.57
N LEU A 303 -7.35 9.45 8.04
CA LEU A 303 -7.07 9.17 9.44
C LEU A 303 -5.82 9.96 9.89
N LYS A 304 -5.94 10.82 10.91
CA LYS A 304 -4.82 11.63 11.43
C LYS A 304 -3.77 10.75 12.08
N GLY A 305 -2.49 11.07 11.89
CA GLY A 305 -1.39 10.39 12.60
C GLY A 305 -0.89 9.09 11.96
N VAL A 306 -1.52 8.61 10.89
CA VAL A 306 -1.06 7.42 10.13
C VAL A 306 -0.62 7.74 8.72
N GLY A 307 -0.97 8.92 8.22
CA GLY A 307 -0.62 9.42 6.90
C GLY A 307 -1.52 8.95 5.75
N TYR A 308 -1.18 9.35 4.52
CA TYR A 308 -1.98 9.18 3.31
C TYR A 308 -2.42 7.72 3.03
N GLY A 309 -3.64 7.54 2.51
CA GLY A 309 -4.17 6.27 2.03
C GLY A 309 -4.72 5.31 3.10
N VAL A 310 -4.63 5.68 4.38
CA VAL A 310 -5.16 4.87 5.49
C VAL A 310 -6.53 5.40 5.90
N THR A 311 -7.53 4.53 5.79
CA THR A 311 -8.92 4.83 6.18
C THR A 311 -9.22 4.27 7.56
N SER A 312 -10.18 4.87 8.27
CA SER A 312 -10.64 4.40 9.58
C SER A 312 -11.02 2.92 9.59
N SER A 313 -11.82 2.47 8.61
CA SER A 313 -12.15 1.04 8.45
C SER A 313 -10.93 0.13 8.34
N ARG A 314 -9.88 0.59 7.66
CA ARG A 314 -8.68 -0.19 7.39
C ARG A 314 -7.76 -0.25 8.61
N TYR A 315 -7.65 0.86 9.33
CA TYR A 315 -6.86 0.94 10.55
C TYR A 315 -7.48 0.15 11.71
N TRP A 316 -8.80 0.30 11.92
CA TRP A 316 -9.52 -0.41 12.98
C TRP A 316 -9.93 -1.84 12.60
N GLN A 317 -9.61 -2.28 11.38
CA GLN A 317 -10.04 -3.55 10.80
C GLN A 317 -11.57 -3.77 10.93
N SER A 318 -12.33 -2.68 10.95
CA SER A 318 -13.77 -2.71 11.15
C SER A 318 -14.44 -3.24 9.88
N PRO A 319 -15.38 -4.20 9.98
CA PRO A 319 -16.10 -4.71 8.81
C PRO A 319 -16.79 -3.56 8.08
N ARG A 320 -16.41 -3.30 6.82
CA ARG A 320 -17.12 -2.31 6.00
C ARG A 320 -18.51 -2.86 5.70
N THR A 321 -19.56 -2.18 6.16
CA THR A 321 -20.92 -2.39 5.65
C THR A 321 -21.00 -1.88 4.21
N LYS A 322 -21.15 -2.84 3.28
CA LYS A 322 -21.37 -2.74 1.82
C LYS A 322 -20.17 -2.24 0.99
N GLY A 323 -19.73 -3.08 0.04
CA GLY A 323 -18.80 -2.74 -1.05
C GLY A 323 -17.38 -3.34 -0.96
N SER A 324 -16.72 -3.23 0.20
CA SER A 324 -15.31 -3.66 0.35
C SER A 324 -15.08 -5.17 0.47
N SER A 325 -16.13 -5.95 0.71
CA SER A 325 -16.01 -7.41 0.69
C SER A 325 -15.49 -7.89 -0.65
N LYS A 326 -15.86 -7.27 -1.79
CA LYS A 326 -15.39 -7.69 -3.12
C LYS A 326 -13.88 -7.53 -3.31
N GLU A 327 -13.29 -6.44 -2.81
CA GLU A 327 -11.85 -6.18 -2.96
C GLU A 327 -11.01 -7.08 -2.07
N ARG A 328 -11.48 -7.32 -0.83
CA ARG A 328 -10.83 -8.26 0.10
C ARG A 328 -10.98 -9.71 -0.37
N ILE A 329 -12.13 -10.06 -0.94
CA ILE A 329 -12.35 -11.35 -1.59
C ILE A 329 -11.37 -11.51 -2.77
N ALA A 330 -11.28 -10.53 -3.67
CA ALA A 330 -10.34 -10.59 -4.80
C ALA A 330 -8.86 -10.70 -4.35
N GLN A 331 -8.47 -10.01 -3.28
CA GLN A 331 -7.13 -10.15 -2.69
C GLN A 331 -6.89 -11.54 -2.11
N LEU A 332 -7.85 -12.09 -1.36
CA LEU A 332 -7.76 -13.43 -0.79
C LEU A 332 -7.76 -14.50 -1.88
N GLU A 333 -8.58 -14.35 -2.92
CA GLU A 333 -8.62 -15.25 -4.08
C GLU A 333 -7.29 -15.27 -4.82
N PHE A 334 -6.67 -14.09 -5.02
CA PHE A 334 -5.35 -13.98 -5.62
C PHE A 334 -4.25 -14.62 -4.76
N GLN A 335 -4.25 -14.37 -3.45
CA GLN A 335 -3.33 -15.02 -2.51
C GLN A 335 -3.49 -16.54 -2.54
N LEU A 336 -4.72 -17.03 -2.51
CA LEU A 336 -5.03 -18.45 -2.57
C LEU A 336 -4.58 -19.07 -3.90
N HIS A 337 -4.73 -18.36 -5.02
CA HIS A 337 -4.23 -18.77 -6.32
C HIS A 337 -2.69 -18.90 -6.33
N ASN A 338 -1.97 -17.92 -5.81
CA ASN A 338 -0.51 -17.98 -5.72
C ASN A 338 -0.03 -19.12 -4.82
N GLU A 339 -0.68 -19.33 -3.68
CA GLU A 339 -0.36 -20.47 -2.83
C GLU A 339 -0.63 -21.81 -3.52
N ARG A 340 -1.70 -21.91 -4.33
CA ARG A 340 -1.97 -23.12 -5.14
C ARG A 340 -0.86 -23.35 -6.16
N LEU A 341 -0.36 -22.29 -6.80
CA LEU A 341 0.74 -22.40 -7.76
C LEU A 341 2.04 -22.87 -7.08
N GLU A 342 2.37 -22.31 -5.92
CA GLU A 342 3.55 -22.72 -5.15
C GLU A 342 3.42 -24.14 -4.59
N ARG A 343 2.23 -24.57 -4.17
CA ARG A 343 1.95 -25.97 -3.82
C ARG A 343 2.16 -26.89 -5.02
N GLY A 344 1.67 -26.53 -6.20
CA GLY A 344 1.87 -27.30 -7.43
C GLY A 344 3.35 -27.54 -7.77
N LYS A 345 4.20 -26.50 -7.64
CA LYS A 345 5.66 -26.65 -7.82
C LYS A 345 6.29 -27.60 -6.81
N LYS A 346 5.85 -27.54 -5.55
CA LYS A 346 6.33 -28.45 -4.49
C LYS A 346 5.89 -29.89 -4.76
N ASP A 347 4.66 -30.10 -5.22
CA ASP A 347 4.15 -31.43 -5.56
C ASP A 347 4.92 -32.04 -6.75
N GLU A 348 5.32 -31.22 -7.73
CA GLU A 348 6.16 -31.65 -8.85
C GLU A 348 7.58 -32.04 -8.39
N GLN A 349 8.16 -31.29 -7.45
CA GLN A 349 9.43 -31.66 -6.81
C GLN A 349 9.31 -32.97 -6.03
N ILE A 350 8.24 -33.15 -5.25
CA ILE A 350 7.98 -34.39 -4.49
C ILE A 350 7.84 -35.57 -5.45
N LYS A 351 7.11 -35.41 -6.55
CA LYS A 351 6.96 -36.45 -7.57
C LYS A 351 8.30 -36.83 -8.20
N THR A 352 9.14 -35.83 -8.49
CA THR A 352 10.48 -36.04 -9.05
C THR A 352 11.37 -36.80 -8.07
N LEU A 353 11.40 -36.39 -6.80
CA LEU A 353 12.16 -37.07 -5.75
C LEU A 353 11.67 -38.51 -5.52
N SER A 354 10.34 -38.72 -5.55
CA SER A 354 9.75 -40.04 -5.41
C SER A 354 10.13 -40.98 -6.56
N MET A 355 10.17 -40.46 -7.80
CA MET A 355 10.63 -41.21 -8.98
C MET A 355 12.11 -41.59 -8.86
N GLN A 356 12.96 -40.66 -8.40
CA GLN A 356 14.37 -40.94 -8.13
C GLN A 356 14.54 -42.01 -7.04
N MET A 357 13.74 -41.96 -5.97
CA MET A 357 13.75 -42.99 -4.92
C MET A 357 13.33 -44.37 -5.44
N ALA A 358 12.35 -44.43 -6.34
CA ALA A 358 11.95 -45.70 -6.96
C ALA A 358 13.07 -46.27 -7.84
N GLU A 359 13.75 -45.42 -8.61
CA GLU A 359 14.89 -45.82 -9.44
C GLU A 359 16.07 -46.32 -8.60
N THR A 360 16.41 -45.64 -7.50
CA THR A 360 17.49 -46.09 -6.61
C THR A 360 17.14 -47.40 -5.91
N ASN A 361 15.90 -47.57 -5.45
CA ASN A 361 15.42 -48.83 -4.87
C ASN A 361 15.49 -49.99 -5.88
N ASN A 362 15.10 -49.76 -7.13
CA ASN A 362 15.20 -50.77 -8.18
C ASN A 362 16.67 -51.15 -8.46
N THR A 363 17.56 -50.16 -8.51
CA THR A 363 18.99 -50.37 -8.72
C THR A 363 19.60 -51.16 -7.55
N LEU A 364 19.25 -50.81 -6.29
CA LEU A 364 19.68 -51.53 -5.10
C LEU A 364 19.21 -52.99 -5.13
N ASN A 365 17.95 -53.24 -5.49
CA ASN A 365 17.42 -54.60 -5.62
C ASN A 365 18.16 -55.40 -6.69
N GLN A 366 18.51 -54.79 -7.83
CA GLN A 366 19.32 -55.45 -8.87
C GLN A 366 20.74 -55.78 -8.39
N VAL A 367 21.39 -54.85 -7.69
CA VAL A 367 22.72 -55.07 -7.11
C VAL A 367 22.68 -56.19 -6.06
N LEU A 368 21.66 -56.20 -5.21
CA LEU A 368 21.46 -57.26 -4.21
C LEU A 368 21.26 -58.63 -4.87
N ALA A 369 20.45 -58.72 -5.93
CA ALA A 369 20.25 -59.96 -6.68
C ALA A 369 21.56 -60.46 -7.32
N HIS A 370 22.37 -59.56 -7.87
CA HIS A 370 23.68 -59.90 -8.44
C HIS A 370 24.68 -60.40 -7.39
N LEU A 371 24.76 -59.73 -6.23
CA LEU A 371 25.64 -60.16 -5.12
C LEU A 371 25.22 -61.51 -4.54
N ALA A 372 23.92 -61.76 -4.42
CA ALA A 372 23.39 -63.06 -4.00
C ALA A 372 23.76 -64.17 -5.00
N ALA A 373 23.73 -63.90 -6.30
CA ALA A 373 24.15 -64.85 -7.34
C ALA A 373 25.66 -65.16 -7.31
N GLN A 374 26.47 -64.25 -6.77
CA GLN A 374 27.92 -64.45 -6.57
C GLN A 374 28.29 -65.14 -5.25
N GLY A 375 27.29 -65.59 -4.47
CA GLY A 375 27.51 -66.28 -3.19
C GLY A 375 27.98 -65.38 -2.06
N GLN A 376 27.93 -64.06 -2.23
CA GLN A 376 28.24 -63.09 -1.17
C GLN A 376 26.97 -62.75 -0.39
N THR A 377 26.93 -63.08 0.90
CA THR A 377 25.80 -62.73 1.77
C THR A 377 26.09 -61.40 2.47
N LEU A 378 25.31 -60.36 2.17
CA LEU A 378 25.29 -59.12 2.95
C LEU A 378 24.22 -59.22 4.04
N GLN A 379 24.65 -59.17 5.30
CA GLN A 379 23.77 -59.02 6.45
C GLN A 379 23.21 -57.59 6.45
N ILE A 380 22.03 -57.38 5.90
CA ILE A 380 21.31 -56.12 6.07
C ILE A 380 20.56 -56.22 7.39
N SER A 381 21.10 -55.58 8.43
CA SER A 381 20.35 -55.33 9.65
C SER A 381 19.17 -54.40 9.31
N SER A 382 17.96 -54.96 9.34
CA SER A 382 16.73 -54.18 9.27
C SER A 382 16.71 -53.21 10.46
N LEU A 383 16.79 -51.91 10.20
CA LEU A 383 16.36 -50.93 11.20
C LEU A 383 14.84 -51.08 11.33
N SER A 384 14.41 -51.79 12.37
CA SER A 384 12.99 -51.84 12.76
C SER A 384 12.45 -50.42 12.90
N ALA A 385 11.23 -50.19 12.42
CA ALA A 385 10.51 -48.92 12.53
C ALA A 385 10.10 -48.56 13.98
N ASP A 386 10.69 -49.21 14.99
CA ASP A 386 10.33 -49.03 16.41
C ASP A 386 11.19 -47.99 17.16
N LYS A 387 11.96 -47.17 16.45
CA LYS A 387 12.67 -46.02 17.04
C LYS A 387 12.50 -44.72 16.24
N ILE A 388 11.26 -44.37 15.90
CA ILE A 388 10.85 -42.97 15.72
C ILE A 388 9.87 -42.62 16.83
N SER A 389 10.34 -42.78 18.05
CA SER A 389 9.83 -42.08 19.21
C SER A 389 11.07 -41.72 20.00
N GLN A 390 11.28 -40.41 20.16
CA GLN A 390 12.46 -39.77 20.78
C GLN A 390 13.64 -39.50 19.83
N THR A 391 13.47 -38.52 18.95
CA THR A 391 14.54 -37.55 18.69
C THR A 391 13.92 -36.17 18.50
N GLN A 392 14.49 -35.18 19.18
CA GLN A 392 13.99 -33.84 19.42
C GLN A 392 13.50 -33.15 18.13
N VAL A 393 12.21 -32.80 18.12
CA VAL A 393 11.76 -31.58 17.46
C VAL A 393 12.33 -30.43 18.29
N ASN A 394 13.54 -29.98 17.95
CA ASN A 394 14.03 -28.70 18.45
C ASN A 394 13.16 -27.62 17.83
N SER A 395 12.24 -27.17 18.69
CA SER A 395 11.45 -25.95 18.62
C SER A 395 12.22 -24.81 17.96
N LEU A 396 11.77 -24.44 16.76
CA LEU A 396 11.81 -23.09 16.24
C LEU A 396 10.37 -22.77 15.87
N ASP A 397 9.62 -22.31 16.87
CA ASP A 397 8.57 -21.31 16.71
C ASP A 397 8.14 -20.84 18.11
N LYS A 398 8.64 -19.66 18.47
CA LYS A 398 8.09 -18.84 19.54
C LYS A 398 7.43 -17.63 18.90
N HIS A 399 6.20 -17.39 19.36
CA HIS A 399 5.32 -16.22 19.20
C HIS A 399 4.59 -16.11 17.85
N ASP A 400 3.26 -15.90 17.78
CA ASP A 400 2.28 -15.55 18.80
C ASP A 400 0.86 -15.96 18.35
N GLY A 401 0.03 -16.35 19.32
CA GLY A 401 -1.34 -16.83 19.14
C GLY A 401 -2.03 -16.88 20.50
N SER A 402 -2.04 -15.73 21.19
CA SER A 402 -2.66 -15.54 22.50
C SER A 402 -4.19 -15.71 22.44
N LYS A 403 -4.65 -16.81 23.05
CA LYS A 403 -5.71 -16.88 24.07
C LYS A 403 -6.90 -15.91 23.96
N HIS A 404 -8.05 -16.44 23.53
CA HIS A 404 -9.34 -16.05 24.12
C HIS A 404 -9.74 -17.07 25.20
N LYS A 405 -9.60 -16.68 26.46
CA LYS A 405 -10.31 -17.28 27.60
C LYS A 405 -11.75 -16.77 27.55
N ALA A 406 -12.72 -17.65 27.28
CA ALA A 406 -14.09 -17.44 27.70
C ALA A 406 -14.27 -18.09 29.08
N ASN A 407 -14.48 -17.28 30.10
CA ASN A 407 -14.93 -17.71 31.41
C ASN A 407 -16.35 -18.25 31.30
N ALA A 408 -16.55 -19.55 31.54
CA ALA A 408 -17.85 -20.10 31.86
C ALA A 408 -18.05 -20.01 33.38
N THR A 409 -18.78 -18.99 33.83
CA THR A 409 -19.40 -18.99 35.16
C THR A 409 -20.85 -19.38 34.98
N ALA A 410 -21.23 -20.45 35.68
CA ALA A 410 -22.54 -21.07 35.66
C ALA A 410 -23.68 -20.10 36.03
N SER A 411 -24.83 -20.28 35.39
CA SER A 411 -26.12 -20.06 36.05
C SER A 411 -27.18 -21.00 35.46
N LYS A 412 -27.79 -21.75 36.38
CA LYS A 412 -28.86 -22.74 36.23
C LYS A 412 -30.07 -22.16 35.49
N ILE A 413 -30.60 -22.90 34.50
CA ILE A 413 -32.04 -22.93 34.23
C ILE A 413 -32.44 -24.39 33.99
N VAL A 414 -33.38 -24.83 34.83
CA VAL A 414 -33.97 -26.16 34.94
C VAL A 414 -34.80 -26.48 33.70
N GLN A 415 -34.52 -27.62 33.07
CA GLN A 415 -35.44 -28.26 32.11
C GLN A 415 -36.57 -28.91 32.90
N LYS A 416 -37.82 -28.54 32.58
CA LYS A 416 -39.01 -29.28 32.99
C LYS A 416 -39.55 -30.00 31.76
N GLU A 417 -39.52 -31.33 31.83
CA GLU A 417 -40.16 -32.25 30.88
C GLU A 417 -41.66 -31.97 30.76
N MET A 418 -42.21 -32.04 29.54
CA MET A 418 -43.55 -32.57 29.29
C MET A 418 -43.54 -33.35 27.96
N ALA A 419 -44.08 -34.57 28.03
CA ALA A 419 -44.17 -35.59 26.98
C ALA A 419 -45.11 -35.19 25.81
N PRO A 420 -45.04 -35.90 24.67
CA PRO A 420 -45.91 -35.64 23.52
C PRO A 420 -47.18 -36.48 23.57
N THR A 421 -48.33 -35.86 23.31
CA THR A 421 -49.57 -36.54 22.95
C THR A 421 -50.00 -36.11 21.56
N VAL A 422 -50.04 -37.12 20.70
CA VAL A 422 -50.61 -37.14 19.35
C VAL A 422 -52.09 -36.76 19.39
N SER A 423 -52.52 -35.85 18.52
CA SER A 423 -53.85 -35.95 17.89
C SER A 423 -53.91 -35.13 16.61
N MET A 424 -54.39 -35.78 15.55
CA MET A 424 -54.78 -35.26 14.25
C MET A 424 -55.61 -33.97 14.33
N ILE A 425 -55.55 -33.13 13.29
CA ILE A 425 -56.70 -32.70 12.47
C ILE A 425 -56.19 -31.83 11.29
N ILE A 426 -56.28 -32.42 10.10
CA ILE A 426 -56.87 -31.90 8.85
C ILE A 426 -56.46 -30.50 8.35
N SER A 427 -55.83 -30.54 7.17
CA SER A 427 -55.88 -29.63 6.02
C SER A 427 -56.88 -28.47 6.06
N LEU A 428 -56.48 -27.29 5.56
CA LEU A 428 -57.12 -26.58 4.44
C LEU A 428 -56.51 -25.16 4.26
N PHE A 429 -56.10 -24.90 3.02
CA PHE A 429 -56.22 -23.64 2.25
C PHE A 429 -55.31 -22.43 2.52
N PHE A 430 -54.51 -22.13 1.47
CA PHE A 430 -54.35 -20.84 0.79
C PHE A 430 -54.59 -19.55 1.61
N LEU A 431 -53.53 -18.79 1.88
CA LEU A 431 -53.06 -17.69 1.02
C LEU A 431 -51.61 -17.30 1.38
#